data_AF-A0A453KDK6-F1
#
_entry.id   AF-A0A453KDK6-F1
#
_cell.length_a   1.000
_cell.length_b   1.000
_cell.length_c   1.000
_cell.angle_alpha   90.00
_cell.angle_beta   90.00
_cell.angle_gamma   90.00
#
_symmetry.space_group_name_H-M   'P 1'
#
loop_
_entity.id
_entity.type
_entity.pdbx_description
1 polymer ?
#
loop_
_entity_poly.entity_id
_entity_poly.type
_entity_poly.pdbx_seq_one_letter_code
_entity_poly.pdbx_strand_id
1 'polypeptide(L)'
;VMSSYWPFGLTGCLSVGQEMLLPRISKRNKTPLPETVALVEDIVVEYITDLVHKAENVASKRGKLLTEDFLYLIRKDMRKLHRSTELLSMNEELKQARKAFDVNEETLVVTNE
;
A
#
# COMPACT_ATOMS: atom_id res chain seq x y z
N VAL A 1 -7.54 40.23 36.35
CA VAL A 1 -6.28 41.01 36.24
C VAL A 1 -5.18 40.07 35.78
N MET A 2 -4.50 40.48 34.72
CA MET A 2 -3.65 39.69 33.83
C MET A 2 -2.53 38.96 34.58
N SER A 3 -2.41 37.66 34.36
CA SER A 3 -1.19 36.91 34.63
C SER A 3 -0.76 36.22 33.35
N SER A 4 0.55 36.30 33.11
CA SER A 4 1.35 35.49 32.19
C SER A 4 1.75 36.21 30.90
N TYR A 5 2.87 36.92 31.05
CA TYR A 5 3.89 37.16 30.03
C TYR A 5 4.03 35.95 29.08
N TRP A 6 3.83 36.20 27.79
CA TRP A 6 4.44 35.43 26.71
C TRP A 6 5.31 36.43 25.94
N PRO A 7 6.65 36.34 25.97
CA PRO A 7 7.44 37.07 25.00
C PRO A 7 7.44 36.30 23.69
N PHE A 8 6.92 36.95 22.64
CA PHE A 8 7.25 36.66 21.26
C PHE A 8 8.78 36.64 21.10
N GLY A 9 9.33 35.50 20.71
CA GLY A 9 10.73 35.31 20.41
C GLY A 9 10.88 34.26 19.33
N LEU A 10 10.89 34.72 18.08
CA LEU A 10 11.23 33.94 16.90
C LEU A 10 12.64 33.35 17.06
N THR A 11 12.72 32.06 17.32
CA THR A 11 13.88 31.22 16.94
C THR A 11 13.42 29.80 16.67
N GLY A 12 13.44 29.43 15.39
CA GLY A 12 14.09 28.19 14.95
C GLY A 12 13.36 26.87 15.15
N CYS A 13 13.13 26.20 14.03
CA CYS A 13 12.78 24.79 13.87
C CYS A 13 11.38 24.37 14.32
N LEU A 14 10.47 24.34 13.34
CA LEU A 14 9.50 23.26 13.23
C LEU A 14 10.25 21.91 13.25
N SER A 15 10.39 21.34 14.44
CA SER A 15 10.58 19.90 14.64
C SER A 15 9.42 19.39 15.48
N VAL A 16 8.18 19.71 15.08
CA VAL A 16 7.01 19.01 15.58
C VAL A 16 6.67 17.92 14.59
N GLY A 17 6.99 16.69 14.99
CA GLY A 17 6.10 15.56 14.81
C GLY A 17 5.77 15.19 13.37
N GLN A 18 6.70 14.50 12.70
CA GLN A 18 6.29 13.51 11.72
C GLN A 18 7.30 12.37 11.61
N GLU A 19 7.71 11.81 12.75
CA GLU A 19 8.14 10.41 12.76
C GLU A 19 6.87 9.56 12.66
N MET A 20 6.36 9.51 11.44
CA MET A 20 5.24 8.67 11.04
C MET A 20 5.62 7.25 11.42
N LEU A 21 4.85 6.74 12.37
CA LEU A 21 4.98 5.42 12.97
C LEU A 21 4.69 4.39 11.88
N LEU A 22 5.68 4.15 11.02
CA LEU A 22 5.57 3.17 9.94
C LEU A 22 5.41 1.79 10.59
N PRO A 23 4.45 0.97 10.11
CA PRO A 23 4.21 -0.36 10.66
C PRO A 23 5.52 -1.14 10.69
N ARG A 24 5.76 -1.80 11.83
CA ARG A 24 7.00 -2.48 12.21
C ARG A 24 7.26 -3.71 11.33
N ILE A 25 7.57 -3.50 10.05
CA ILE A 25 8.10 -4.53 9.16
C ILE A 25 9.57 -4.67 9.54
N SER A 26 9.85 -5.61 10.44
CA SER A 26 11.18 -6.14 10.81
C SER A 26 12.36 -5.15 10.68
N LYS A 27 12.50 -4.22 11.63
CA LYS A 27 13.72 -3.41 11.80
C LYS A 27 14.90 -4.32 12.19
N ARG A 28 15.71 -4.74 11.22
CA ARG A 28 17.12 -5.07 11.44
C ARG A 28 17.92 -4.23 10.45
N ASN A 29 18.81 -3.39 10.98
CA ASN A 29 19.74 -2.45 10.32
C ASN A 29 19.28 -0.98 10.32
N LYS A 30 20.05 -0.15 11.04
CA LYS A 30 20.09 1.31 10.87
C LYS A 30 20.48 1.58 9.41
N THR A 31 19.66 2.34 8.70
CA THR A 31 19.93 2.99 7.40
C THR A 31 20.89 2.20 6.48
N PRO A 32 20.37 1.37 5.56
CA PRO A 32 21.22 0.62 4.63
C PRO A 32 22.08 1.56 3.77
N LEU A 33 23.19 1.04 3.26
CA LEU A 33 24.06 1.78 2.35
C LEU A 33 23.26 2.16 1.09
N PRO A 34 23.44 3.39 0.55
CA PRO A 34 22.69 3.85 -0.63
C PRO A 34 22.92 2.95 -1.84
N GLU A 35 24.13 2.42 -2.00
CA GLU A 35 24.49 1.48 -3.08
C GLU A 35 23.68 0.18 -3.01
N THR A 36 23.42 -0.34 -1.79
CA THR A 36 22.61 -1.55 -1.61
C THR A 36 21.15 -1.29 -1.97
N VAL A 37 20.63 -0.10 -1.65
CA VAL A 37 19.26 0.27 -1.99
C VAL A 37 19.11 0.39 -3.51
N ALA A 38 20.04 1.08 -4.18
CA ALA A 38 20.03 1.23 -5.63
C ALA A 38 20.12 -0.14 -6.34
N LEU A 39 20.99 -1.03 -5.89
CA LEU A 39 21.10 -2.36 -6.48
C LEU A 39 19.83 -3.21 -6.27
N VAL A 40 19.21 -3.14 -5.09
CA VAL A 40 17.95 -3.86 -4.83
C VAL A 40 16.82 -3.31 -5.68
N GLU A 41 16.78 -2.00 -5.92
CA GLU A 41 15.83 -1.38 -6.84
C GLU A 41 15.97 -1.98 -8.25
N ASP A 42 17.19 -2.02 -8.80
CA ASP A 42 17.46 -2.59 -10.12
C ASP A 42 17.02 -4.06 -10.21
N ILE A 43 17.39 -4.88 -9.21
CA ILE A 43 17.03 -6.31 -9.15
C ILE A 43 15.50 -6.48 -9.09
N VAL A 44 14.80 -5.65 -8.31
CA VAL A 44 13.35 -5.74 -8.16
C VAL A 44 12.64 -5.32 -9.43
N VAL A 45 13.11 -4.27 -10.11
CA VAL A 45 12.56 -3.82 -11.40
C VAL A 45 12.71 -4.91 -12.46
N GLU A 46 13.89 -5.53 -12.57
CA GLU A 46 14.12 -6.66 -13.48
C GLU A 46 13.20 -7.84 -13.16
N TYR A 47 13.10 -8.22 -11.89
CA TYR A 47 12.25 -9.33 -11.45
C TYR A 47 10.77 -9.10 -11.77
N ILE A 48 10.25 -7.89 -11.52
CA ILE A 48 8.84 -7.55 -11.80
C ILE A 48 8.59 -7.59 -13.30
N THR A 49 9.50 -7.03 -14.10
CA THR A 49 9.39 -7.01 -15.57
C THR A 49 9.31 -8.43 -16.14
N ASP A 50 10.21 -9.31 -15.70
CA ASP A 50 10.21 -10.72 -16.07
C ASP A 50 8.93 -11.46 -15.66
N LEU A 51 8.42 -11.14 -14.47
CA LEU A 51 7.22 -11.77 -13.94
C LEU A 51 5.98 -11.33 -14.72
N VAL A 52 5.90 -10.07 -15.13
CA VAL A 52 4.81 -9.55 -15.98
C VAL A 52 4.87 -10.18 -17.37
N HIS A 53 6.04 -10.28 -18.01
CA HIS A 53 6.16 -10.98 -19.30
C HIS A 53 5.70 -12.44 -19.22
N LYS A 54 6.04 -13.15 -18.13
CA LYS A 54 5.56 -14.52 -17.90
C LYS A 54 4.03 -14.57 -17.72
N ALA A 55 3.45 -13.59 -17.02
CA ALA A 55 2.02 -13.51 -16.80
C ALA A 55 1.28 -13.18 -18.09
N GLU A 56 1.82 -12.25 -18.89
CA GLU A 56 1.31 -11.90 -20.21
C GLU A 56 1.27 -13.12 -21.13
N ASN A 57 2.34 -13.93 -21.18
CA ASN A 57 2.36 -15.16 -21.98
C ASN A 57 1.22 -16.13 -21.62
N VAL A 58 0.84 -16.20 -20.34
CA VAL A 58 -0.32 -16.98 -19.89
C VAL A 58 -1.63 -16.30 -20.31
N ALA A 59 -1.70 -14.98 -20.15
CA ALA A 59 -2.85 -14.14 -20.47
C ALA A 59 -3.11 -14.00 -21.98
N SER A 60 -2.12 -14.21 -22.85
CA SER A 60 -2.22 -14.07 -24.31
C SER A 60 -3.34 -14.91 -24.91
N LYS A 61 -3.69 -16.03 -24.27
CA LYS A 61 -4.84 -16.88 -24.67
C LYS A 61 -6.19 -16.21 -24.45
N ARG A 62 -6.28 -15.33 -23.44
CA ARG A 62 -7.50 -14.58 -23.06
C ARG A 62 -7.49 -13.15 -23.59
N GLY A 63 -6.33 -12.61 -23.96
CA GLY A 63 -6.15 -11.22 -24.41
C GLY A 63 -6.29 -10.17 -23.32
N LYS A 64 -6.38 -10.60 -22.04
CA LYS A 64 -6.49 -9.72 -20.87
C LYS A 64 -5.72 -10.31 -19.70
N LEU A 65 -4.82 -9.51 -19.14
CA LEU A 65 -4.03 -9.84 -17.96
C LEU A 65 -4.86 -9.60 -16.70
N LEU A 66 -5.08 -10.64 -15.91
CA LEU A 66 -5.81 -10.60 -14.64
C LEU A 66 -4.91 -11.03 -13.47
N THR A 67 -5.38 -10.78 -12.26
CA THR A 67 -4.72 -11.21 -11.01
C THR A 67 -4.51 -12.73 -10.92
N GLU A 68 -5.40 -13.50 -11.54
CA GLU A 68 -5.32 -14.96 -11.64
C GLU A 68 -4.06 -15.45 -12.38
N ASP A 69 -3.55 -14.67 -13.35
CA ASP A 69 -2.38 -15.06 -14.12
C ASP A 69 -1.12 -15.04 -13.22
N PHE A 70 -1.06 -14.08 -12.29
CA PHE A 70 -0.01 -14.04 -11.27
C PHE A 70 -0.15 -15.18 -10.26
N LEU A 71 -1.37 -15.51 -9.83
CA LEU A 71 -1.63 -16.66 -8.95
C LEU A 71 -1.19 -17.97 -9.60
N TYR A 72 -1.39 -18.10 -10.92
CA TYR A 72 -0.94 -19.27 -11.68
C TYR A 72 0.58 -19.39 -11.71
N LEU A 73 1.33 -18.28 -11.83
CA LEU A 73 2.79 -18.31 -11.81
C LEU A 73 3.35 -18.74 -10.44
N ILE A 74 2.74 -18.27 -9.34
CA ILE A 74 3.22 -18.57 -7.98
C ILE A 74 2.70 -19.90 -7.41
N ARG A 75 1.94 -20.68 -8.19
CA ARG A 75 1.28 -21.93 -7.74
C ARG A 75 2.20 -23.00 -7.16
N LYS A 76 3.50 -22.93 -7.47
CA LYS A 76 4.51 -23.85 -6.92
C LYS A 76 4.83 -23.55 -5.45
N ASP A 77 4.71 -22.29 -5.04
CA ASP A 77 5.01 -21.84 -3.68
C ASP A 77 3.71 -21.71 -2.87
N MET A 78 3.22 -22.82 -2.31
CA MET A 78 1.93 -22.88 -1.59
C MET A 78 1.80 -21.81 -0.49
N ARG A 79 2.89 -21.50 0.22
CA ARG A 79 2.90 -20.46 1.27
C ARG A 79 2.66 -19.06 0.72
N LYS A 80 3.25 -18.74 -0.44
CA LYS A 80 3.07 -17.43 -1.10
C LYS A 80 1.69 -17.33 -1.73
N LEU A 81 1.22 -18.42 -2.35
CA LEU A 81 -0.12 -18.49 -2.93
C LEU A 81 -1.18 -18.24 -1.86
N HIS A 82 -1.14 -18.97 -0.75
CA HIS A 82 -2.12 -18.82 0.33
C HIS A 82 -2.17 -17.39 0.87
N ARG A 83 -1.01 -16.82 1.22
CA ARG A 83 -0.92 -15.43 1.67
C ARG A 83 -1.49 -14.44 0.64
N SER A 84 -1.22 -14.66 -0.64
CA SER A 84 -1.71 -13.76 -1.70
C SER A 84 -3.22 -13.85 -1.85
N THR A 85 -3.79 -15.06 -1.80
CA THR A 85 -5.24 -15.27 -1.83
C THR A 85 -5.95 -14.61 -0.65
N GLU A 86 -5.42 -14.76 0.57
CA GLU A 86 -5.97 -14.11 1.76
C GLU A 86 -5.98 -12.58 1.63
N LEU A 87 -4.87 -11.99 1.17
CA LEU A 87 -4.76 -10.55 0.97
C LEU A 87 -5.75 -10.03 -0.08
N LEU A 88 -5.98 -10.78 -1.16
CA LEU A 88 -6.97 -10.41 -2.18
C LEU A 88 -8.40 -10.46 -1.62
N SER A 89 -8.76 -11.51 -0.86
CA SER A 89 -10.07 -11.62 -0.20
C SER A 89 -10.33 -10.43 0.73
N MET A 90 -9.37 -10.12 1.62
CA MET A 90 -9.49 -8.98 2.53
C MET A 90 -9.57 -7.64 1.78
N ASN A 91 -8.86 -7.49 0.66
CA ASN A 91 -8.93 -6.27 -0.15
C ASN A 91 -10.34 -6.08 -0.75
N GLU A 92 -10.98 -7.15 -1.19
CA GLU A 92 -12.35 -7.14 -1.69
C GLU A 92 -13.35 -6.77 -0.59
N GLU A 93 -13.22 -7.35 0.60
CA GLU A 93 -14.04 -7.01 1.77
C GLU A 93 -13.91 -5.53 2.14
N LEU A 94 -12.68 -5.00 2.16
CA LEU A 94 -12.43 -3.57 2.43
C LEU A 94 -13.02 -2.67 1.35
N LYS A 95 -12.98 -3.09 0.07
CA LYS A 95 -13.61 -2.37 -1.03
C LYS A 95 -15.14 -2.37 -0.91
N GLN A 96 -15.73 -3.50 -0.52
CA GLN A 96 -17.17 -3.60 -0.29
C GLN A 96 -17.61 -2.72 0.88
N ALA A 97 -16.85 -2.76 1.99
CA ALA A 97 -17.10 -1.92 3.15
C ALA A 97 -17.07 -0.42 2.77
N ARG A 98 -16.05 0.03 2.02
CA ARG A 98 -15.97 1.42 1.52
C ARG A 98 -17.18 1.81 0.70
N LYS A 99 -17.60 0.96 -0.25
CA LYS A 99 -18.79 1.19 -1.08
C LYS A 99 -20.08 1.29 -0.27
N ALA A 100 -20.22 0.54 0.82
CA ALA A 100 -21.40 0.60 1.68
C ALA A 100 -21.56 1.95 2.41
N PHE A 101 -20.47 2.72 2.55
CA PHE A 101 -20.51 4.05 3.16
C PHE A 101 -20.80 5.16 2.15
N ASP A 102 -20.38 5.01 0.88
CA ASP A 102 -20.62 5.99 -0.20
C ASP A 102 -22.10 6.07 -0.63
N VAL A 103 -22.95 5.08 -0.30
CA VAL A 103 -24.38 5.05 -0.67
C VAL A 103 -25.24 5.99 0.20
N ASN A 104 -24.67 6.62 1.23
CA ASN A 104 -25.45 7.38 2.23
C ASN A 104 -25.54 8.89 1.99
N GLU A 105 -24.87 9.48 0.99
CA GLU A 105 -24.99 10.94 0.74
C GLU A 105 -26.19 11.30 -0.17
N GLU A 106 -26.60 10.42 -1.08
CA GLU A 106 -27.71 10.71 -2.01
C GLU A 106 -29.10 10.36 -1.44
N THR A 107 -29.18 9.42 -0.48
CA THR A 107 -30.46 8.97 0.08
C THR A 107 -30.99 9.89 1.20
N LEU A 108 -30.14 10.69 1.85
CA LEU A 108 -30.53 11.59 2.95
C LEU A 108 -31.22 12.88 2.49
N VAL A 109 -31.19 13.18 1.19
CA VAL A 109 -31.83 14.38 0.62
C VAL A 109 -33.33 14.13 0.35
N VAL A 110 -33.77 12.87 0.26
CA VAL A 110 -35.15 12.51 -0.11
C VAL A 110 -36.07 12.28 1.10
N THR A 111 -35.53 12.20 2.32
CA THR A 111 -36.35 12.02 3.55
C THR A 111 -36.66 13.33 4.28
N ASN A 112 -36.44 14.49 3.66
CA ASN A 112 -36.73 15.82 4.21
C ASN A 112 -37.76 16.61 3.39
N GLU A 113 -38.75 15.94 2.81
CA GLU A 113 -39.99 16.58 2.31
C GLU A 113 -41.23 15.86 2.85
#